data_AF-A0A6L6JP03-F1
#
_entry.id   AF-A0A6L6JP03-F1
#
_cell.length_a   1.000
_cell.length_b   1.000
_cell.length_c   1.000
_cell.angle_alpha   90.00
_cell.angle_beta   90.00
_cell.angle_gamma   90.00
#
_symmetry.space_group_name_H-M   'P 1'
#
loop_
_entity.id
_entity.type
_entity.pdbx_description
1 polymer ?
#
loop_
_entity_poly.entity_id
_entity_poly.type
_entity_poly.pdbx_seq_one_letter_code
_entity_poly.pdbx_strand_id
1 'polypeptide(L)'
;MDSDAINYGGSMGELIILAIFLAFYFLPTIVASQRDHTSTGAIFLLNFLLGWTFLGWIAALIWSFTNPSAVVIGDYAKRSVADEIEKLAKLRDKGILTENEFNEKKQQILDKA
;
A
#
# COMPACT_ATOMS: atom_id res chain seq x y z
N MET A 1 -3.32 -20.57 41.09
CA MET A 1 -2.90 -19.27 41.61
C MET A 1 -1.38 -19.28 41.58
N ASP A 2 -0.64 -18.82 40.57
CA ASP A 2 -0.94 -18.04 39.37
C ASP A 2 0.10 -18.45 38.31
N SER A 3 -0.29 -19.15 37.24
CA SER A 3 0.59 -19.49 36.10
C SER A 3 0.74 -18.32 35.11
N ASP A 4 -0.04 -17.28 35.34
CA ASP A 4 -0.28 -16.13 34.48
C ASP A 4 0.82 -15.08 34.67
N ALA A 5 1.45 -15.05 35.85
CA ALA A 5 2.56 -14.15 36.19
C ALA A 5 3.83 -14.38 35.33
N ILE A 6 4.00 -15.59 34.77
CA ILE A 6 5.16 -15.92 33.93
C ILE A 6 4.98 -15.38 32.50
N ASN A 7 3.73 -15.19 32.02
CA ASN A 7 3.45 -14.71 30.67
C ASN A 7 3.39 -13.17 30.55
N TYR A 8 3.20 -12.43 31.64
CA TYR A 8 3.39 -10.96 31.64
C TYR A 8 4.88 -10.56 31.56
N GLY A 9 5.79 -11.46 31.96
CA GLY A 9 7.24 -11.27 31.84
C GLY A 9 7.76 -11.29 30.40
N GLY A 10 7.00 -11.88 29.47
CA GLY A 10 7.32 -11.90 28.03
C GLY A 10 7.25 -10.51 27.43
N SER A 11 6.07 -9.86 27.45
CA SER A 11 5.88 -8.56 26.80
C SER A 11 6.62 -7.41 27.48
N MET A 12 6.68 -7.38 28.83
CA MET A 12 7.38 -6.31 29.56
C MET A 12 8.89 -6.51 29.57
N GLY A 13 9.36 -7.76 29.64
CA GLY A 13 10.78 -8.10 29.53
C GLY A 13 11.33 -7.80 28.13
N GLU A 14 10.56 -8.09 27.08
CA GLU A 14 10.89 -7.74 25.70
C GLU A 14 11.01 -6.23 25.51
N LEU A 15 10.09 -5.43 26.06
CA LEU A 15 10.17 -3.96 25.99
C LEU A 15 11.41 -3.41 26.69
N ILE A 16 11.79 -3.98 27.83
CA ILE A 16 13.00 -3.58 28.57
C ILE A 16 14.26 -3.94 27.76
N ILE A 17 14.32 -5.15 27.20
CA ILE A 17 15.44 -5.58 26.35
C ILE A 17 15.56 -4.68 25.12
N LEU A 18 14.44 -4.37 24.47
CA LEU A 18 14.40 -3.52 23.29
C LEU A 18 14.81 -2.07 23.61
N ALA A 19 14.40 -1.54 24.76
CA ALA A 19 14.84 -0.23 25.25
C ALA A 19 16.36 -0.20 25.54
N ILE A 20 16.91 -1.28 26.10
CA ILE A 20 18.36 -1.43 26.31
C ILE A 20 19.09 -1.45 24.97
N PHE A 21 18.66 -2.27 24.01
CA PHE A 21 19.24 -2.31 22.67
C PHE A 21 19.18 -0.95 21.97
N LEU A 22 18.06 -0.24 22.10
CA LEU A 22 17.91 1.10 21.54
C LEU A 22 18.88 2.09 22.19
N ALA A 23 19.05 2.04 23.52
CA ALA A 23 20.04 2.86 24.21
C ALA A 23 21.48 2.54 23.75
N PHE A 24 21.81 1.26 23.54
CA PHE A 24 23.09 0.84 22.96
C PHE A 24 23.26 1.27 21.49
N TYR A 25 22.17 1.32 20.72
CA TYR A 25 22.16 1.83 19.36
C TYR A 25 22.53 3.33 19.30
N PHE A 26 22.08 4.12 20.28
CA PHE A 26 22.39 5.55 20.38
C PHE A 26 23.70 5.87 21.13
N LEU A 27 24.39 4.86 21.67
CA LEU A 27 25.64 5.03 22.43
C LEU A 27 26.77 5.75 21.63
N PRO A 28 26.98 5.48 20.32
CA PRO A 28 27.97 6.22 19.53
C PRO A 28 27.62 7.72 19.40
N THR A 29 26.33 8.06 19.38
CA THR A 29 25.82 9.42 19.31
C THR A 29 26.08 10.18 20.63
N ILE A 30 25.89 9.51 21.78
CA ILE A 30 26.17 10.09 23.10
C ILE A 30 27.68 10.30 23.29
N VAL A 31 28.50 9.32 22.88
CA VAL A 31 29.96 9.40 22.95
C VAL A 31 30.52 10.49 22.02
N ALA A 32 29.93 10.66 20.84
CA ALA A 32 30.27 11.77 19.93
C ALA A 32 29.87 13.13 20.51
N SER A 33 28.69 13.23 21.14
CA SER A 33 28.20 14.45 21.80
C SER A 33 29.08 14.91 22.97
N GLN A 34 29.76 13.99 23.66
CA GLN A 34 30.65 14.33 24.78
C GLN A 34 32.04 14.84 24.36
N ARG A 35 32.43 14.68 23.09
CA ARG A 35 33.77 15.03 22.61
C ARG A 35 33.86 16.36 21.85
N ASP A 36 32.78 17.13 21.78
CA ASP A 36 32.74 18.49 21.24
C ASP A 36 33.37 18.65 19.83
N HIS A 37 33.32 17.58 19.03
CA HIS A 37 33.81 17.59 17.66
C HIS A 37 32.70 18.14 16.76
N THR A 38 33.02 19.07 15.87
CA THR A 38 32.09 19.72 14.91
C THR A 38 31.29 18.76 14.01
N SER A 39 31.58 17.46 14.06
CA SER A 39 30.90 16.39 13.32
C SER A 39 29.83 15.64 14.13
N THR A 40 29.48 16.07 15.34
CA THR A 40 28.39 15.46 16.15
C THR A 40 27.07 15.41 15.38
N GLY A 41 26.75 16.46 14.61
CA GLY A 41 25.59 16.48 13.72
C GLY A 41 25.65 15.44 12.60
N ALA A 42 26.85 15.23 12.02
CA ALA A 42 27.05 14.21 10.98
C ALA A 42 26.93 12.79 11.54
N ILE A 43 27.41 12.53 12.76
CA ILE A 43 27.30 11.23 13.42
C ILE A 43 25.86 10.95 13.86
N PHE A 44 25.15 11.98 14.37
CA PHE A 44 23.72 11.88 14.65
C PHE A 44 22.92 11.59 13.37
N LEU A 45 23.17 12.33 12.29
CA LEU A 45 22.51 12.12 11.02
C LEU A 45 22.88 10.76 10.40
N LEU A 46 24.11 10.30 10.58
CA LEU A 46 24.55 8.96 10.15
C LEU A 46 23.85 7.85 10.94
N ASN A 47 23.71 7.96 12.26
CA ASN A 47 22.96 6.99 13.08
C ASN A 47 21.45 7.04 12.80
N PHE A 48 20.91 8.25 12.64
CA PHE A 48 19.51 8.44 12.27
C PHE A 48 19.25 7.85 10.88
N LEU A 49 20.09 8.16 9.88
CA LEU A 49 19.98 7.60 8.54
C LEU A 49 20.32 6.12 8.50
N LEU A 50 21.27 5.58 9.26
CA LEU A 50 21.54 4.13 9.29
C LEU A 50 20.39 3.34 9.93
N GLY A 51 19.76 3.88 10.97
CA GLY A 51 18.63 3.24 11.64
C GLY A 51 17.35 3.39 10.83
N TRP A 52 17.15 4.58 10.27
CA TRP A 52 16.03 4.94 9.42
C TRP A 52 16.14 4.33 8.03
N THR A 53 17.34 4.09 7.49
CA THR A 53 17.49 3.36 6.22
C THR A 53 17.02 1.94 6.41
N PHE A 54 17.41 1.23 7.48
CA PHE A 54 16.89 -0.12 7.72
C PHE A 54 15.36 -0.14 7.89
N LEU A 55 14.81 0.76 8.72
CA LEU A 55 13.35 0.92 8.84
C LEU A 55 12.67 1.29 7.52
N GLY A 56 13.30 2.15 6.72
CA GLY A 56 12.83 2.59 5.42
C GLY A 56 12.89 1.49 4.35
N TRP A 57 13.92 0.64 4.36
CA TRP A 57 14.02 -0.55 3.52
C TRP A 57 12.95 -1.57 3.93
N ILE A 58 12.72 -1.80 5.21
CA ILE A 58 11.63 -2.68 5.69
C ILE A 58 10.25 -2.10 5.32
N ALA A 59 10.04 -0.80 5.48
CA ALA A 59 8.80 -0.14 5.05
C ALA A 59 8.60 -0.22 3.53
N ALA A 60 9.65 -0.03 2.72
CA ALA A 60 9.61 -0.19 1.27
C ALA A 60 9.39 -1.66 0.86
N LEU A 61 9.95 -2.62 1.61
CA LEU A 61 9.72 -4.04 1.41
C LEU A 61 8.25 -4.40 1.71
N ILE A 62 7.72 -3.93 2.84
CA ILE A 62 6.29 -4.06 3.17
C ILE A 62 5.44 -3.42 2.06
N TRP A 63 5.80 -2.22 1.59
CA TRP A 63 5.11 -1.56 0.48
C TRP A 63 5.18 -2.40 -0.81
N SER A 64 6.31 -3.02 -1.11
CA SER A 64 6.46 -3.88 -2.29
C SER A 64 5.59 -5.14 -2.22
N PHE A 65 5.25 -5.60 -1.02
CA PHE A 65 4.35 -6.72 -0.79
C PHE A 65 2.88 -6.30 -0.61
N THR A 66 2.59 -5.04 -0.34
CA THR A 66 1.24 -4.51 -0.49
C THR A 66 0.95 -4.37 -1.97
N ASN A 67 0.23 -5.34 -2.53
CA ASN A 67 -0.47 -5.10 -3.78
C ASN A 67 -1.45 -3.96 -3.49
N PRO A 68 -1.36 -2.79 -4.17
CA PRO A 68 -2.56 -2.00 -4.32
C PRO A 68 -3.51 -2.96 -5.02
N SER A 69 -4.47 -3.53 -4.28
CA SER A 69 -5.60 -4.18 -4.90
C SER A 69 -6.05 -3.14 -5.91
N ALA A 70 -5.86 -3.45 -7.20
CA ALA A 70 -6.39 -2.62 -8.24
C ALA A 70 -7.86 -2.52 -7.86
N VAL A 71 -8.26 -1.38 -7.28
CA VAL A 71 -9.66 -1.09 -7.15
C VAL A 71 -10.10 -1.22 -8.59
N VAL A 72 -10.93 -2.22 -8.85
CA VAL A 72 -11.45 -2.55 -10.18
C VAL A 72 -12.34 -1.38 -10.59
N ILE A 73 -11.71 -0.24 -10.89
CA ILE A 73 -12.24 0.93 -11.58
C ILE A 73 -11.60 0.89 -12.97
N GLY A 74 -11.74 -0.26 -13.62
CA GLY A 74 -11.29 -0.51 -15.00
C GLY A 74 -12.36 -1.24 -15.78
N ASP A 75 -13.11 -2.14 -15.11
CA ASP A 75 -14.15 -2.93 -15.78
C ASP A 75 -15.49 -2.20 -15.92
N TYR A 76 -15.69 -1.06 -15.24
CA TYR A 76 -16.83 -0.17 -15.54
C TYR A 76 -16.61 0.66 -16.80
N ALA A 77 -15.35 0.92 -17.18
CA ALA A 77 -15.02 1.71 -18.36
C ALA A 77 -14.95 0.86 -19.64
N LYS A 78 -14.92 -0.47 -19.53
CA LYS A 78 -14.96 -1.38 -20.66
C LYS A 78 -16.28 -2.13 -20.72
N ARG A 79 -17.40 -1.40 -20.79
CA ARG A 79 -18.52 -1.91 -21.60
C ARG A 79 -17.99 -2.00 -23.01
N SER A 80 -17.61 -3.20 -23.43
CA SER A 80 -17.17 -3.41 -24.79
C SER A 80 -18.32 -2.99 -25.70
N VAL A 81 -18.02 -2.22 -26.74
CA VAL A 81 -18.97 -1.87 -27.79
C VAL A 81 -19.76 -3.11 -28.26
N ALA A 82 -19.11 -4.28 -28.24
CA ALA A 82 -19.74 -5.57 -28.49
C ALA A 82 -20.87 -5.93 -27.50
N ASP A 83 -20.67 -5.72 -26.20
CA ASP A 83 -21.67 -6.03 -25.15
C ASP A 83 -22.90 -5.12 -25.27
N GLU A 84 -22.68 -3.86 -25.68
CA GLU A 84 -23.78 -2.92 -25.95
C GLU A 84 -24.56 -3.33 -27.21
N ILE A 85 -23.87 -3.74 -28.27
CA ILE A 85 -24.49 -4.27 -29.49
C ILE A 85 -25.30 -5.55 -29.19
N GLU A 86 -24.77 -6.46 -28.36
CA GLU A 86 -25.49 -7.67 -27.94
C GLU A 86 -26.73 -7.33 -27.10
N LYS A 87 -26.62 -6.36 -26.19
CA LYS A 87 -27.77 -5.90 -25.39
C LYS A 87 -28.84 -5.24 -26.24
N LEU A 88 -28.46 -4.43 -27.22
CA LEU A 88 -29.39 -3.82 -28.18
C LEU A 88 -30.08 -4.89 -29.04
N ALA A 89 -29.36 -5.93 -29.48
CA ALA A 89 -29.94 -7.03 -30.24
C ALA A 89 -30.97 -7.82 -29.40
N LYS A 90 -30.66 -8.08 -28.13
CA LYS A 90 -31.59 -8.70 -27.17
C LYS A 90 -32.87 -7.89 -26.93
N LEU A 91 -32.80 -6.56 -27.03
CA LEU A 91 -33.98 -5.69 -26.84
C LEU A 91 -34.86 -5.61 -28.09
N ARG A 92 -34.25 -5.64 -29.29
CA ARG A 92 -34.96 -5.80 -30.56
C ARG A 92 -35.69 -7.14 -30.62
N ASP A 93 -35.01 -8.24 -30.27
CA ASP A 93 -35.60 -9.58 -30.34
C ASP A 93 -36.78 -9.75 -29.35
N LYS A 94 -36.84 -8.94 -28.29
CA LYS A 94 -37.99 -8.86 -27.38
C LYS A 94 -39.17 -8.02 -27.91
N GLY A 95 -39.04 -7.43 -29.09
CA GLY A 95 -40.07 -6.60 -29.73
C GLY A 95 -40.25 -5.22 -29.08
N ILE A 96 -39.33 -4.80 -28.21
CA ILE A 96 -39.38 -3.51 -27.51
C ILE A 96 -38.74 -2.40 -28.35
N LEU A 97 -37.85 -2.75 -29.29
CA LEU A 97 -37.14 -1.82 -30.16
C LEU A 97 -37.50 -2.06 -31.62
N THR A 98 -37.69 -0.98 -32.38
CA THR A 98 -37.89 -1.06 -33.83
C THR A 98 -36.55 -1.23 -34.58
N GLU A 99 -36.57 -1.83 -35.77
CA GLU A 99 -35.35 -2.06 -36.57
C GLU A 99 -34.63 -0.76 -36.94
N ASN A 100 -35.40 0.32 -37.13
CA ASN A 100 -34.87 1.64 -37.45
C ASN A 100 -34.07 2.22 -36.29
N GLU A 101 -34.61 2.16 -35.06
CA GLU A 101 -33.92 2.66 -33.85
C GLU A 101 -32.70 1.80 -33.47
N PHE A 102 -32.74 0.50 -33.77
CA PHE A 102 -31.60 -0.40 -33.57
C PHE A 102 -30.42 0.00 -34.47
N ASN A 103 -30.69 0.21 -35.77
CA ASN A 103 -29.65 0.53 -36.75
C ASN A 103 -29.00 1.90 -36.50
N GLU A 104 -29.78 2.89 -36.06
CA GLU A 104 -29.26 4.20 -35.67
C GLU A 104 -28.32 4.10 -34.45
N LYS A 105 -28.73 3.41 -33.39
CA LYS A 105 -27.89 3.24 -32.19
C LYS A 105 -26.64 2.40 -32.48
N LYS A 106 -26.76 1.38 -33.33
CA LYS A 106 -25.61 0.57 -33.77
C LYS A 106 -24.57 1.43 -34.52
N GLN A 107 -24.99 2.30 -35.43
CA GLN A 107 -24.06 3.20 -36.12
C GLN A 107 -23.44 4.24 -35.19
N GLN A 108 -24.23 4.83 -34.28
CA GLN A 108 -23.72 5.82 -33.34
C GLN A 108 -22.64 5.24 -32.40
N ILE A 109 -22.75 3.98 -32.03
CA ILE A 109 -21.77 3.30 -31.18
C ILE A 109 -20.51 2.95 -31.98
N LEU A 110 -20.64 2.55 -33.25
CA LEU A 110 -19.49 2.25 -34.12
C LEU A 110 -18.67 3.49 -34.49
N ASP A 111 -19.29 4.67 -34.55
CA ASP A 111 -18.62 5.95 -34.83
C ASP A 111 -17.86 6.51 -33.61
N LYS A 112 -18.27 6.15 -32.39
CA LYS A 112 -17.65 6.58 -31.13
C LYS A 112 -16.58 5.61 -30.60
N ALA A 113 -16.43 4.45 -31.23
CA ALA A 113 -15.50 3.38 -30.88
C ALA A 113 -14.13 3.59 -31.56
#